data_AF-A0A5J4THS1-F1
#
_entry.id   AF-A0A5J4THS1-F1
#
_cell.length_a   1.000
_cell.length_b   1.000
_cell.length_c   1.000
_cell.angle_alpha   90.00
_cell.angle_beta   90.00
_cell.angle_gamma   90.00
#
_symmetry.space_group_name_H-M   'P 1'
#
loop_
_entity.id
_entity.type
_entity.pdbx_description
1 polymer ?
#
loop_
_entity_poly.entity_id
_entity_poly.type
_entity_poly.pdbx_seq_one_letter_code
_entity_poly.pdbx_strand_id
1 'polypeptide(L)'
;IKPESQMPSLFDKEVIISLSDSDHDVTQMQNSFITLEFKMNLLFDNKFDKFDDAYKEGTFIFVGLKNSAELIREYVLYHRGRTIDGSLQNDATTESFIYNTIKPKSEKNNNRFVHSLYKNVRKDDISCCGRYLSIKEISDVLAPQTAVPYAMPVSFTVSISLDDLLIFSAFSEYPNSLFSDLKIKFKINPSAFVFCQVDPVLSMAKYCTINKDELLSSGQDKLKDIDLFFRNWSFTLQYTNMYTQIGWTADLVTGIRAEELTPSGLKNLVCDIKPVTVSVRNQIIEAVTANMCGYKASESCLNRVRQFYQSRLFVVPAQRIESWVFPSAASSAGIKTTQNIPLSHVTDMCLLFPKDARHVTCYENPCYFDMQINTMNRNFPDFPMNTLNEQFFTMQLQANNLDNIFEACDEYEDSL
;
A
#
# COMPACT_ATOMS: atom_id res chain seq x y z
N ILE A 1 -20.01 -5.63 -16.68
CA ILE A 1 -19.62 -7.06 -16.67
C ILE A 1 -19.77 -7.61 -15.24
N LYS A 2 -20.52 -8.70 -15.01
CA LYS A 2 -20.61 -9.36 -13.69
C LYS A 2 -19.38 -10.28 -13.52
N PRO A 3 -18.69 -10.30 -12.36
CA PRO A 3 -17.62 -11.25 -12.12
C PRO A 3 -18.17 -12.69 -12.25
N GLU A 4 -17.40 -13.58 -12.88
CA GLU A 4 -17.78 -15.00 -13.02
C GLU A 4 -17.91 -15.70 -11.65
N SER A 5 -17.43 -15.08 -10.56
CA SER A 5 -17.74 -15.48 -9.18
C SER A 5 -18.55 -14.40 -8.44
N GLN A 6 -19.85 -14.62 -8.27
CA GLN A 6 -20.71 -13.86 -7.33
C GLN A 6 -20.70 -14.46 -5.91
N MET A 7 -19.61 -15.11 -5.49
CA MET A 7 -19.55 -15.77 -4.18
C MET A 7 -18.61 -15.02 -3.24
N PRO A 8 -19.01 -14.76 -1.98
CA PRO A 8 -18.07 -14.34 -0.95
C PRO A 8 -16.96 -15.39 -0.85
N SER A 9 -15.75 -14.98 -1.20
CA SER A 9 -14.61 -15.87 -1.32
C SER A 9 -13.68 -15.72 -0.11
N LEU A 10 -13.24 -16.86 0.43
CA LEU A 10 -12.15 -16.92 1.40
C LEU A 10 -10.82 -16.62 0.68
N PHE A 11 -9.87 -16.03 1.39
CA PHE A 11 -8.56 -15.55 0.90
C PHE A 11 -7.79 -16.48 -0.07
N ASP A 12 -7.91 -17.79 0.08
CA ASP A 12 -7.20 -18.77 -0.76
C ASP A 12 -7.90 -19.07 -2.10
N LYS A 13 -9.05 -18.45 -2.35
CA LYS A 13 -9.78 -18.63 -3.60
C LYS A 13 -9.26 -17.69 -4.67
N GLU A 14 -9.07 -18.26 -5.85
CA GLU A 14 -8.65 -17.55 -7.04
C GLU A 14 -9.80 -16.70 -7.58
N VAL A 15 -9.50 -15.45 -7.92
CA VAL A 15 -10.44 -14.52 -8.56
C VAL A 15 -10.10 -14.48 -10.05
N ILE A 16 -11.11 -14.64 -10.91
CA ILE A 16 -10.95 -14.55 -12.37
C ILE A 16 -11.79 -13.38 -12.87
N ILE A 17 -11.17 -12.48 -13.62
CA ILE A 17 -11.79 -11.27 -14.14
C ILE A 17 -11.54 -11.15 -15.64
N SER A 18 -12.60 -10.84 -16.39
CA SER A 18 -12.48 -10.45 -17.80
C SER A 18 -11.92 -9.04 -17.92
N LEU A 19 -10.85 -8.93 -18.71
CA LEU A 19 -10.24 -7.66 -19.13
C LEU A 19 -10.70 -7.22 -20.53
N SER A 20 -11.45 -8.09 -21.22
CA SER A 20 -12.12 -7.76 -22.47
C SER A 20 -13.55 -7.29 -22.23
N ASP A 21 -13.97 -6.28 -23.00
CA ASP A 21 -15.33 -5.77 -23.04
C ASP A 21 -15.83 -5.75 -24.51
N SER A 22 -17.03 -6.28 -24.75
CA SER A 22 -17.63 -6.33 -26.09
C SER A 22 -18.13 -4.97 -26.59
N ASP A 23 -18.30 -3.99 -25.70
CA ASP A 23 -18.79 -2.67 -26.06
C ASP A 23 -17.72 -1.79 -26.74
N HIS A 24 -16.45 -2.22 -26.65
CA HIS A 24 -15.28 -1.55 -27.22
C HIS A 24 -14.52 -2.45 -28.18
N ASP A 25 -14.01 -1.88 -29.28
CA ASP A 25 -13.17 -2.62 -30.22
C ASP A 25 -11.76 -2.86 -29.67
N VAL A 26 -11.30 -1.93 -28.83
CA VAL A 26 -9.99 -1.92 -28.17
C VAL A 26 -10.17 -1.54 -26.70
N THR A 27 -9.63 -2.36 -25.77
CA THR A 27 -9.46 -2.00 -24.36
C THR A 27 -8.14 -1.26 -24.18
N GLN A 28 -8.15 -0.18 -23.39
CA GLN A 28 -6.99 0.55 -22.93
C GLN A 28 -6.63 0.09 -21.52
N MET A 29 -5.59 -0.74 -21.38
CA MET A 29 -5.17 -1.29 -20.09
C MET A 29 -4.78 -0.18 -19.11
N GLN A 30 -4.01 0.81 -19.56
CA GLN A 30 -3.49 1.88 -18.68
C GLN A 30 -4.59 2.72 -18.01
N ASN A 31 -5.77 2.81 -18.63
CA ASN A 31 -6.90 3.57 -18.10
C ASN A 31 -7.91 2.69 -17.35
N SER A 32 -7.69 1.38 -17.35
CA SER A 32 -8.61 0.39 -16.80
C SER A 32 -8.22 0.01 -15.38
N PHE A 33 -9.21 -0.35 -14.57
CA PHE A 33 -8.97 -0.72 -13.17
C PHE A 33 -9.94 -1.78 -12.67
N ILE A 34 -9.54 -2.48 -11.61
CA ILE A 34 -10.32 -3.50 -10.90
C ILE A 34 -10.67 -2.96 -9.52
N THR A 35 -11.96 -2.93 -9.19
CA THR A 35 -12.47 -2.51 -7.88
C THR A 35 -12.86 -3.72 -7.07
N LEU A 36 -12.39 -3.78 -5.81
CA LEU A 36 -12.73 -4.81 -4.85
C LEU A 36 -13.36 -4.16 -3.60
N GLU A 37 -14.45 -4.72 -3.13
CA GLU A 37 -15.08 -4.34 -1.86
C GLU A 37 -14.71 -5.35 -0.78
N PHE A 38 -14.04 -4.88 0.28
CA PHE A 38 -13.54 -5.73 1.35
C PHE A 38 -14.36 -5.57 2.62
N LYS A 39 -14.57 -6.69 3.30
CA LYS A 39 -14.88 -6.75 4.74
C LYS A 39 -13.85 -7.56 5.46
N MET A 40 -13.43 -7.13 6.64
CA MET A 40 -12.50 -7.86 7.49
C MET A 40 -12.69 -7.50 8.95
N ASN A 41 -12.16 -8.31 9.86
CA ASN A 41 -12.06 -7.96 11.27
C ASN A 41 -10.62 -7.60 11.60
N LEU A 42 -10.41 -6.37 12.04
CA LEU A 42 -9.18 -5.97 12.70
C LEU A 42 -9.18 -6.52 14.12
N LEU A 43 -8.03 -6.97 14.58
CA LEU A 43 -7.81 -7.57 15.88
C LEU A 43 -6.75 -6.75 16.60
N PHE A 44 -7.16 -6.01 17.63
CA PHE A 44 -6.28 -5.21 18.47
C PHE A 44 -5.91 -5.99 19.73
N ASP A 45 -4.64 -5.95 20.14
CA ASP A 45 -4.18 -6.50 21.42
C ASP A 45 -4.40 -5.56 22.61
N ASN A 46 -4.78 -4.31 22.35
CA ASN A 46 -4.96 -3.25 23.34
C ASN A 46 -6.25 -2.45 23.12
N LYS A 47 -6.73 -1.78 24.16
CA LYS A 47 -7.84 -0.80 24.08
C LYS A 47 -7.31 0.64 24.12
N PHE A 48 -8.18 1.56 23.73
CA PHE A 48 -7.94 3.00 23.70
C PHE A 48 -8.75 3.74 24.79
N ASP A 49 -8.89 3.12 25.97
CA ASP A 49 -9.83 3.55 27.02
C ASP A 49 -9.45 4.86 27.73
N LYS A 50 -8.20 5.32 27.55
CA LYS A 50 -7.65 6.49 28.26
C LYS A 50 -7.67 7.78 27.46
N PHE A 51 -8.53 7.84 26.44
CA PHE A 51 -8.83 9.07 25.74
C PHE A 51 -9.99 9.79 26.43
N ASP A 52 -9.81 11.08 26.70
CA ASP A 52 -10.94 11.95 27.02
C ASP A 52 -11.81 12.14 25.77
N ASP A 53 -13.12 12.28 25.97
CA ASP A 53 -14.09 12.35 24.87
C ASP A 53 -13.85 13.54 23.92
N ALA A 54 -13.20 14.61 24.42
CA ALA A 54 -12.82 15.77 23.61
C ALA A 54 -11.86 15.41 22.46
N TYR A 55 -11.05 14.35 22.60
CA TYR A 55 -9.97 14.01 21.67
C TYR A 55 -10.25 12.81 20.76
N LYS A 56 -11.21 11.95 21.14
CA LYS A 56 -11.49 10.68 20.45
C LYS A 56 -11.92 10.86 18.98
N GLU A 57 -12.64 11.93 18.67
CA GLU A 57 -13.20 12.16 17.33
C GLU A 57 -12.20 12.79 16.35
N GLY A 58 -11.18 13.49 16.85
CA GLY A 58 -10.18 14.16 16.04
C GLY A 58 -8.86 13.41 15.92
N THR A 59 -8.78 12.18 16.45
CA THR A 59 -7.60 11.32 16.39
C THR A 59 -7.95 10.01 15.66
N PHE A 60 -7.02 9.54 14.83
CA PHE A 60 -7.31 8.46 13.88
C PHE A 60 -6.16 7.46 13.76
N ILE A 61 -6.53 6.22 13.47
CA ILE A 61 -5.63 5.17 12.96
C ILE A 61 -6.04 4.88 11.52
N PHE A 62 -5.09 4.95 10.61
CA PHE A 62 -5.29 4.50 9.23
C PHE A 62 -5.06 3.00 9.13
N VAL A 63 -5.91 2.32 8.36
CA VAL A 63 -5.72 0.92 7.97
C VAL A 63 -6.04 0.76 6.48
N GLY A 64 -5.15 0.12 5.73
CA GLY A 64 -5.29 -0.01 4.28
C GLY A 64 -4.08 -0.60 3.60
N LEU A 65 -3.85 -0.22 2.34
CA LEU A 65 -2.71 -0.60 1.54
C LEU A 65 -1.90 0.65 1.18
N LYS A 66 -0.58 0.52 1.06
CA LYS A 66 0.26 1.59 0.50
C LYS A 66 -0.03 1.75 -0.99
N ASN A 67 -0.16 0.62 -1.68
CA ASN A 67 -0.66 0.54 -3.05
C ASN A 67 -1.64 -0.62 -3.19
N SER A 68 -2.78 -0.36 -3.82
CA SER A 68 -3.80 -1.36 -4.14
C SER A 68 -3.25 -2.57 -4.89
N ALA A 69 -2.28 -2.42 -5.79
CA ALA A 69 -1.66 -3.51 -6.55
C ALA A 69 -0.85 -4.49 -5.68
N GLU A 70 -0.36 -4.06 -4.51
CA GLU A 70 0.34 -4.94 -3.55
C GLU A 70 -0.58 -6.02 -2.98
N LEU A 71 -1.90 -5.82 -3.05
CA LEU A 71 -2.89 -6.80 -2.65
C LEU A 71 -2.82 -8.08 -3.49
N ILE A 72 -2.30 -8.04 -4.71
CA ILE A 72 -2.21 -9.24 -5.56
C ILE A 72 -0.99 -10.05 -5.14
N ARG A 73 -1.20 -11.31 -4.74
CA ARG A 73 -0.15 -12.26 -4.35
C ARG A 73 0.48 -12.94 -5.56
N GLU A 74 -0.39 -13.44 -6.44
CA GLU A 74 -0.04 -14.22 -7.61
C GLU A 74 -1.02 -13.83 -8.72
N TYR A 75 -0.56 -13.75 -9.96
CA TYR A 75 -1.44 -13.59 -11.11
C TYR A 75 -0.97 -14.37 -12.32
N VAL A 76 -1.89 -14.60 -13.25
CA VAL A 76 -1.61 -15.17 -14.57
C VAL A 76 -2.67 -14.70 -15.56
N LEU A 77 -2.27 -14.49 -16.82
CA LEU A 77 -3.19 -14.12 -17.90
C LEU A 77 -3.73 -15.35 -18.62
N TYR A 78 -4.99 -15.26 -19.01
CA TYR A 78 -5.67 -16.25 -19.83
C TYR A 78 -6.20 -15.61 -21.09
N HIS A 79 -6.09 -16.34 -22.20
CA HIS A 79 -6.76 -16.04 -23.44
C HIS A 79 -7.51 -17.29 -23.92
N ARG A 80 -8.82 -17.19 -24.13
CA ARG A 80 -9.65 -18.29 -24.67
C ARG A 80 -9.49 -19.60 -23.88
N GLY A 81 -9.50 -19.49 -22.55
CA GLY A 81 -9.36 -20.61 -21.62
C GLY A 81 -7.95 -21.21 -21.53
N ARG A 82 -6.94 -20.61 -22.17
CA ARG A 82 -5.54 -21.05 -22.10
C ARG A 82 -4.69 -20.01 -21.39
N THR A 83 -3.77 -20.47 -20.55
CA THR A 83 -2.76 -19.60 -19.94
C THR A 83 -1.84 -19.04 -21.02
N ILE A 84 -1.58 -17.73 -20.96
CA ILE A 84 -0.58 -17.08 -21.80
C ILE A 84 0.81 -17.45 -21.26
N ASP A 85 1.67 -17.97 -22.12
CA ASP A 85 3.01 -18.40 -21.73
C ASP A 85 3.84 -17.22 -21.18
N GLY A 86 4.65 -17.48 -20.15
CA GLY A 86 5.45 -16.46 -19.47
C GLY A 86 4.68 -15.47 -18.57
N SER A 87 3.33 -15.47 -18.57
CA SER A 87 2.52 -14.49 -17.82
C SER A 87 2.32 -14.79 -16.33
N LEU A 88 2.74 -15.97 -15.86
CA LEU A 88 2.61 -16.34 -14.45
C LEU A 88 3.62 -15.55 -13.60
N GLN A 89 3.10 -14.83 -12.60
CA GLN A 89 3.86 -14.22 -11.52
C GLN A 89 3.41 -14.82 -10.18
N ASN A 90 4.36 -15.36 -9.42
CA ASN A 90 4.13 -15.99 -8.12
C ASN A 90 4.41 -15.04 -6.94
N ASP A 91 5.09 -13.91 -7.19
CA ASP A 91 5.53 -12.94 -6.20
C ASP A 91 5.06 -11.53 -6.59
N ALA A 92 3.77 -11.41 -6.91
CA ALA A 92 3.18 -10.19 -7.45
C ALA A 92 3.12 -9.07 -6.42
N THR A 93 3.07 -9.37 -5.13
CA THR A 93 3.09 -8.34 -4.08
C THR A 93 4.44 -7.61 -4.08
N THR A 94 5.54 -8.36 -4.12
CA THR A 94 6.90 -7.81 -4.16
C THR A 94 7.15 -7.10 -5.49
N GLU A 95 6.67 -7.67 -6.61
CA GLU A 95 6.69 -7.02 -7.91
C GLU A 95 6.02 -5.64 -7.88
N SER A 96 4.79 -5.59 -7.37
CA SER A 96 4.03 -4.35 -7.24
C SER A 96 4.75 -3.36 -6.33
N PHE A 97 5.32 -3.80 -5.21
CA PHE A 97 6.12 -2.94 -4.35
C PHE A 97 7.30 -2.33 -5.09
N ILE A 98 8.13 -3.13 -5.77
CA ILE A 98 9.31 -2.64 -6.51
C ILE A 98 8.89 -1.68 -7.61
N TYR A 99 7.98 -2.12 -8.48
CA TYR A 99 7.55 -1.37 -9.66
C TYR A 99 6.88 -0.04 -9.29
N ASN A 100 6.06 -0.04 -8.25
CA ASN A 100 5.36 1.18 -7.85
C ASN A 100 6.18 2.05 -6.89
N THR A 101 7.23 1.55 -6.25
CA THR A 101 8.14 2.40 -5.46
C THR A 101 8.81 3.43 -6.37
N ILE A 102 9.23 3.00 -7.57
CA ILE A 102 9.95 3.86 -8.53
C ILE A 102 9.04 4.78 -9.36
N LYS A 103 7.71 4.57 -9.34
CA LYS A 103 6.77 5.45 -10.05
C LYS A 103 6.83 6.90 -9.51
N PRO A 104 6.69 7.92 -10.38
CA PRO A 104 6.60 9.31 -9.97
C PRO A 104 5.47 9.57 -8.98
N LYS A 105 5.73 10.47 -8.03
CA LYS A 105 4.72 10.97 -7.09
C LYS A 105 3.51 11.60 -7.78
N SER A 106 3.72 12.25 -8.93
CA SER A 106 2.64 12.84 -9.73
C SER A 106 1.67 11.80 -10.28
N GLU A 107 2.14 10.58 -10.57
CA GLU A 107 1.29 9.47 -11.02
C GLU A 107 0.52 8.85 -9.85
N LYS A 108 1.13 8.82 -8.65
CA LYS A 108 0.51 8.26 -7.44
C LYS A 108 -0.60 9.13 -6.84
N ASN A 109 -0.54 10.44 -6.99
CA ASN A 109 -1.42 11.37 -6.29
C ASN A 109 -2.83 11.52 -6.89
N ASN A 110 -3.07 11.05 -8.12
CA ASN A 110 -4.26 11.43 -8.86
C ASN A 110 -5.48 10.51 -8.67
N ASN A 111 -5.27 9.28 -8.18
CA ASN A 111 -6.31 8.25 -8.16
C ASN A 111 -6.74 7.88 -6.73
N ARG A 112 -8.01 8.16 -6.40
CA ARG A 112 -8.63 7.71 -5.13
C ARG A 112 -8.63 6.19 -5.06
N PHE A 113 -8.43 5.65 -3.85
CA PHE A 113 -8.44 4.21 -3.57
C PHE A 113 -7.33 3.38 -4.22
N VAL A 114 -6.31 4.02 -4.80
CA VAL A 114 -5.16 3.34 -5.45
C VAL A 114 -3.93 3.41 -4.57
N HIS A 115 -3.44 4.62 -4.26
CA HIS A 115 -2.26 4.82 -3.44
C HIS A 115 -2.59 5.50 -2.11
N SER A 116 -1.84 5.14 -1.08
CA SER A 116 -1.83 5.78 0.23
C SER A 116 -0.41 6.26 0.51
N LEU A 117 -0.06 7.46 0.03
CA LEU A 117 1.25 8.03 0.36
C LEU A 117 1.28 8.38 1.84
N TYR A 118 2.32 7.96 2.56
CA TYR A 118 2.43 8.18 4.01
C TYR A 118 2.23 9.65 4.40
N LYS A 119 2.85 10.58 3.66
CA LYS A 119 2.71 12.04 3.87
C LYS A 119 1.27 12.54 3.79
N ASN A 120 0.46 11.95 2.92
CA ASN A 120 -0.94 12.31 2.74
C ASN A 120 -1.78 11.66 3.85
N VAL A 121 -1.53 10.38 4.14
CA VAL A 121 -2.23 9.65 5.20
C VAL A 121 -1.98 10.24 6.58
N ARG A 122 -0.74 10.64 6.87
CA ARG A 122 -0.36 11.36 8.10
C ARG A 122 -1.17 12.65 8.31
N LYS A 123 -1.69 13.24 7.22
CA LYS A 123 -2.50 14.48 7.23
C LYS A 123 -4.00 14.22 7.12
N ASP A 124 -4.44 12.99 7.30
CA ASP A 124 -5.84 12.58 7.13
C ASP A 124 -6.36 12.87 5.70
N ASP A 125 -5.54 12.75 4.65
CA ASP A 125 -5.99 13.03 3.29
C ASP A 125 -7.07 12.06 2.81
N ILE A 126 -8.06 12.56 2.07
CA ILE A 126 -9.20 11.76 1.59
C ILE A 126 -8.81 10.76 0.49
N SER A 127 -7.69 10.99 -0.20
CA SER A 127 -7.18 10.15 -1.27
C SER A 127 -6.25 9.09 -0.70
N CYS A 128 -6.84 8.01 -0.18
CA CYS A 128 -6.11 6.84 0.30
C CYS A 128 -6.78 5.54 -0.17
N CYS A 129 -5.99 4.47 -0.21
CA CYS A 129 -6.42 3.09 -0.40
C CYS A 129 -6.64 2.42 0.97
N GLY A 130 -7.70 2.81 1.67
CA GLY A 130 -7.97 2.30 3.01
C GLY A 130 -9.08 3.06 3.71
N ARG A 131 -9.02 3.04 5.04
CA ARG A 131 -9.99 3.72 5.90
C ARG A 131 -9.30 4.32 7.11
N TYR A 132 -9.69 5.55 7.45
CA TYR A 132 -9.39 6.14 8.74
C TYR A 132 -10.43 5.71 9.76
N LEU A 133 -9.95 5.22 10.90
CA LEU A 133 -10.76 4.79 12.02
C LEU A 133 -10.52 5.79 13.14
N SER A 134 -11.56 6.55 13.51
CA SER A 134 -11.46 7.45 14.66
C SER A 134 -11.25 6.63 15.94
N ILE A 135 -10.52 7.18 16.90
CA ILE A 135 -10.36 6.53 18.21
C ILE A 135 -11.72 6.37 18.89
N LYS A 136 -12.69 7.26 18.63
CA LYS A 136 -14.08 7.08 19.08
C LYS A 136 -14.70 5.80 18.53
N GLU A 137 -14.67 5.62 17.21
CA GLU A 137 -15.24 4.44 16.55
C GLU A 137 -14.60 3.14 17.09
N ILE A 138 -13.27 3.13 17.22
CA ILE A 138 -12.55 1.97 17.77
C ILE A 138 -13.01 1.74 19.21
N SER A 139 -12.96 2.76 20.07
CA SER A 139 -13.30 2.66 21.49
C SER A 139 -14.72 2.14 21.71
N ASP A 140 -15.69 2.66 20.96
CA ASP A 140 -17.10 2.27 21.06
C ASP A 140 -17.32 0.79 20.70
N VAL A 141 -16.64 0.30 19.65
CA VAL A 141 -16.71 -1.11 19.22
C VAL A 141 -15.98 -2.05 20.18
N LEU A 142 -14.84 -1.61 20.74
CA LEU A 142 -14.03 -2.44 21.63
C LEU A 142 -14.53 -2.42 23.09
N ALA A 143 -15.25 -1.38 23.52
CA ALA A 143 -15.76 -1.20 24.88
C ALA A 143 -16.49 -2.45 25.44
N PRO A 144 -17.49 -3.04 24.75
CA PRO A 144 -18.24 -4.19 25.28
C PRO A 144 -17.44 -5.50 25.32
N GLN A 145 -16.27 -5.56 24.67
CA GLN A 145 -15.48 -6.78 24.56
C GLN A 145 -14.59 -6.98 25.78
N THR A 146 -14.59 -8.20 26.33
CA THR A 146 -13.88 -8.53 27.58
C THR A 146 -12.61 -9.35 27.38
N ALA A 147 -12.41 -9.94 26.20
CA ALA A 147 -11.28 -10.81 25.89
C ALA A 147 -10.46 -10.28 24.71
N VAL A 148 -9.13 -10.34 24.86
CA VAL A 148 -8.15 -10.04 23.80
C VAL A 148 -8.02 -11.27 22.89
N PRO A 149 -7.85 -11.11 21.55
CA PRO A 149 -7.81 -9.84 20.82
C PRO A 149 -9.21 -9.23 20.62
N TYR A 150 -9.28 -7.90 20.69
CA TYR A 150 -10.51 -7.14 20.47
C TYR A 150 -10.79 -6.98 18.99
N ALA A 151 -11.97 -7.37 18.54
CA ALA A 151 -12.33 -7.43 17.14
C ALA A 151 -13.12 -6.19 16.69
N MET A 152 -12.67 -5.53 15.63
CA MET A 152 -13.38 -4.42 14.98
C MET A 152 -13.67 -4.78 13.53
N PRO A 153 -14.95 -4.91 13.12
CA PRO A 153 -15.29 -5.09 11.72
C PRO A 153 -15.01 -3.80 10.95
N VAL A 154 -14.30 -3.92 9.83
CA VAL A 154 -14.01 -2.81 8.92
C VAL A 154 -14.32 -3.22 7.49
N SER A 155 -14.68 -2.23 6.70
CA SER A 155 -14.95 -2.39 5.27
C SER A 155 -14.48 -1.17 4.51
N PHE A 156 -13.89 -1.39 3.33
CA PHE A 156 -13.47 -0.34 2.42
C PHE A 156 -13.26 -0.88 1.00
N THR A 157 -13.15 0.03 0.05
CA THR A 157 -12.97 -0.25 -1.36
C THR A 157 -11.50 -0.10 -1.75
N VAL A 158 -11.02 -1.03 -2.58
CA VAL A 158 -9.67 -1.00 -3.17
C VAL A 158 -9.81 -0.92 -4.68
N SER A 159 -9.08 -0.02 -5.32
CA SER A 159 -9.06 0.12 -6.78
C SER A 159 -7.67 -0.19 -7.30
N ILE A 160 -7.50 -1.34 -7.96
CA ILE A 160 -6.24 -1.77 -8.58
C ILE A 160 -6.20 -1.24 -10.00
N SER A 161 -5.35 -0.24 -10.25
CA SER A 161 -5.07 0.19 -11.62
C SER A 161 -4.33 -0.92 -12.36
N LEU A 162 -4.72 -1.24 -13.60
CA LEU A 162 -3.95 -2.20 -14.38
C LEU A 162 -2.56 -1.67 -14.72
N ASP A 163 -2.40 -0.35 -14.85
CA ASP A 163 -1.10 0.29 -15.05
C ASP A 163 -0.12 0.09 -13.88
N ASP A 164 -0.62 -0.24 -12.68
CA ASP A 164 0.21 -0.52 -11.50
C ASP A 164 0.71 -1.97 -11.46
N LEU A 165 0.27 -2.82 -12.39
CA LEU A 165 0.76 -4.19 -12.53
C LEU A 165 1.84 -4.24 -13.62
N LEU A 166 3.03 -4.73 -13.27
CA LEU A 166 4.19 -4.72 -14.17
C LEU A 166 3.92 -5.45 -15.50
N ILE A 167 3.10 -6.51 -15.48
CA ILE A 167 2.72 -7.24 -16.69
C ILE A 167 2.05 -6.35 -17.77
N PHE A 168 1.37 -5.28 -17.37
CA PHE A 168 0.69 -4.36 -18.29
C PHE A 168 1.53 -3.13 -18.67
N SER A 169 2.73 -2.96 -18.10
CA SER A 169 3.61 -1.81 -18.35
C SER A 169 3.90 -1.59 -19.85
N ALA A 170 4.10 -2.68 -20.61
CA ALA A 170 4.35 -2.65 -22.06
C ALA A 170 3.12 -3.04 -22.90
N PHE A 171 1.98 -3.31 -22.26
CA PHE A 171 0.77 -3.83 -22.91
C PHE A 171 -0.41 -2.87 -22.69
N SER A 172 -0.36 -1.75 -23.41
CA SER A 172 -1.30 -0.62 -23.22
C SER A 172 -2.67 -0.84 -23.87
N GLU A 173 -2.73 -1.53 -25.00
CA GLU A 173 -3.96 -1.66 -25.80
C GLU A 173 -4.22 -3.12 -26.21
N TYR A 174 -5.45 -3.56 -26.05
CA TYR A 174 -5.89 -4.91 -26.40
C TYR A 174 -7.06 -4.89 -27.40
N PRO A 175 -6.89 -5.45 -28.62
CA PRO A 175 -7.94 -5.40 -29.63
C PRO A 175 -9.00 -6.50 -29.40
N ASN A 176 -10.00 -6.19 -28.57
CA ASN A 176 -11.14 -7.04 -28.25
C ASN A 176 -11.84 -7.59 -29.50
N SER A 177 -12.03 -6.75 -30.51
CA SER A 177 -12.74 -7.11 -31.76
C SER A 177 -12.08 -8.24 -32.55
N LEU A 178 -10.77 -8.49 -32.33
CA LEU A 178 -10.04 -9.59 -32.97
C LEU A 178 -9.85 -10.79 -32.04
N PHE A 179 -9.38 -10.55 -30.83
CA PHE A 179 -8.92 -11.62 -29.95
C PHE A 179 -9.97 -12.00 -28.90
N SER A 180 -10.63 -11.02 -28.30
CA SER A 180 -11.62 -11.18 -27.22
C SER A 180 -11.11 -12.04 -26.05
N ASP A 181 -11.92 -12.25 -25.02
CA ASP A 181 -11.73 -13.23 -23.95
C ASP A 181 -10.33 -13.23 -23.32
N LEU A 182 -9.83 -12.02 -23.01
CA LEU A 182 -8.64 -11.85 -22.18
C LEU A 182 -9.10 -11.77 -20.73
N LYS A 183 -8.52 -12.60 -19.88
CA LYS A 183 -8.83 -12.64 -18.44
C LYS A 183 -7.55 -12.58 -17.63
N ILE A 184 -7.62 -11.98 -16.45
CA ILE A 184 -6.61 -12.13 -15.41
C ILE A 184 -7.17 -13.01 -14.31
N LYS A 185 -6.36 -13.95 -13.86
CA LYS A 185 -6.62 -14.76 -12.69
C LYS A 185 -5.62 -14.37 -11.63
N PHE A 186 -6.06 -14.10 -10.41
CA PHE A 186 -5.17 -13.75 -9.32
C PHE A 186 -5.63 -14.26 -7.96
N LYS A 187 -4.70 -14.25 -7.01
CA LYS A 187 -4.95 -14.48 -5.58
C LYS A 187 -4.59 -13.23 -4.80
N ILE A 188 -5.24 -13.01 -3.66
CA ILE A 188 -4.95 -11.86 -2.80
C ILE A 188 -3.92 -12.21 -1.71
N ASN A 189 -3.18 -11.21 -1.26
CA ASN A 189 -2.24 -11.28 -0.16
C ASN A 189 -2.76 -10.49 1.04
N PRO A 190 -3.30 -11.17 2.07
CA PRO A 190 -3.78 -10.47 3.27
C PRO A 190 -2.66 -9.85 4.10
N SER A 191 -1.42 -10.30 3.93
CA SER A 191 -0.28 -9.76 4.66
C SER A 191 0.18 -8.42 4.10
N ALA A 192 -0.37 -7.95 2.97
CA ALA A 192 0.00 -6.68 2.35
C ALA A 192 -0.60 -5.45 3.07
N PHE A 193 -1.62 -5.63 3.91
CA PHE A 193 -2.22 -4.52 4.65
C PHE A 193 -1.26 -3.90 5.66
N VAL A 194 -1.41 -2.60 5.85
CA VAL A 194 -0.63 -1.77 6.76
C VAL A 194 -1.55 -0.95 7.65
N PHE A 195 -1.02 -0.49 8.77
CA PHE A 195 -1.65 0.51 9.62
C PHE A 195 -0.63 1.56 10.05
N CYS A 196 -1.12 2.76 10.39
CA CYS A 196 -0.31 3.78 11.04
C CYS A 196 -1.19 4.72 11.85
N GLN A 197 -0.59 5.36 12.85
CA GLN A 197 -1.23 6.48 13.51
C GLN A 197 -1.18 7.71 12.62
N VAL A 198 -2.33 8.36 12.43
CA VAL A 198 -2.39 9.68 11.78
C VAL A 198 -1.85 10.70 12.78
N ASP A 199 -1.12 11.71 12.32
CA ASP A 199 -0.56 12.74 13.18
C ASP A 199 -1.69 13.41 13.99
N PRO A 200 -1.72 13.23 15.33
CA PRO A 200 -2.85 13.69 16.14
C PRO A 200 -3.05 15.20 16.07
N VAL A 201 -1.98 15.97 15.85
CA VAL A 201 -2.08 17.43 15.76
C VAL A 201 -2.74 17.82 14.45
N LEU A 202 -2.29 17.24 13.33
CA LEU A 202 -2.81 17.55 12.01
C LEU A 202 -4.26 17.09 11.86
N SER A 203 -4.57 15.87 12.32
CA SER A 203 -5.94 15.35 12.26
C SER A 203 -6.88 16.11 13.18
N MET A 204 -6.44 16.49 14.39
CA MET A 204 -7.26 17.28 15.31
C MET A 204 -7.53 18.67 14.74
N ALA A 205 -6.53 19.32 14.15
CA ALA A 205 -6.70 20.64 13.52
C ALA A 205 -7.71 20.59 12.37
N LYS A 206 -7.62 19.53 11.54
CA LYS A 206 -8.56 19.30 10.45
C LYS A 206 -9.98 19.01 10.96
N TYR A 207 -10.12 18.15 11.96
CA TYR A 207 -11.39 17.87 12.63
C TYR A 207 -12.04 19.15 13.18
N CYS A 208 -11.26 20.00 13.85
CA CYS A 208 -11.75 21.28 14.38
C CYS A 208 -12.21 22.24 13.29
N THR A 209 -11.52 22.22 12.13
CA THR A 209 -11.87 23.06 10.98
C THR A 209 -13.18 22.62 10.34
N ILE A 210 -13.37 21.31 10.18
CA ILE A 210 -14.57 20.72 9.57
C ILE A 210 -15.78 20.87 10.49
N ASN A 211 -15.62 20.61 11.78
CA ASN A 211 -16.72 20.57 12.77
C ASN A 211 -16.84 21.85 13.60
N LYS A 212 -16.37 22.98 13.07
CA LYS A 212 -16.29 24.25 13.80
C LYS A 212 -17.62 24.66 14.43
N ASP A 213 -18.71 24.59 13.68
CA ASP A 213 -20.04 25.04 14.15
C ASP A 213 -20.61 24.11 15.24
N GLU A 214 -20.39 22.80 15.10
CA GLU A 214 -20.78 21.81 16.11
C GLU A 214 -19.98 22.00 17.40
N LEU A 215 -18.65 22.21 17.28
CA LEU A 215 -17.80 22.47 18.44
C LEU A 215 -18.19 23.75 19.18
N LEU A 216 -18.54 24.83 18.46
CA LEU A 216 -19.04 26.07 19.05
C LEU A 216 -20.37 25.89 19.79
N SER A 217 -21.20 24.93 19.38
CA SER A 217 -22.47 24.62 20.04
C SER A 217 -22.37 23.59 21.17
N SER A 218 -21.31 22.75 21.18
CA SER A 218 -21.09 21.67 22.16
C SER A 218 -20.64 22.10 23.57
N GLY A 219 -20.48 23.41 23.82
CA GLY A 219 -20.12 23.98 25.12
C GLY A 219 -18.65 24.39 25.25
N GLN A 220 -18.34 25.27 26.21
CA GLN A 220 -17.01 25.88 26.36
C GLN A 220 -15.92 24.89 26.81
N ASP A 221 -16.27 23.79 27.47
CA ASP A 221 -15.27 22.92 28.09
C ASP A 221 -14.55 22.02 27.07
N LYS A 222 -15.26 21.49 26.06
CA LYS A 222 -14.63 20.73 24.94
C LYS A 222 -13.63 21.60 24.18
N LEU A 223 -13.94 22.88 23.96
CA LEU A 223 -13.04 23.84 23.31
C LEU A 223 -11.80 24.15 24.15
N LYS A 224 -11.94 24.28 25.48
CA LYS A 224 -10.80 24.48 26.38
C LYS A 224 -9.86 23.28 26.38
N ASP A 225 -10.41 22.07 26.39
CA ASP A 225 -9.61 20.85 26.36
C ASP A 225 -8.87 20.70 25.01
N ILE A 226 -9.50 21.08 23.88
CA ILE A 226 -8.85 21.14 22.57
C ILE A 226 -7.76 22.23 22.51
N ASP A 227 -8.00 23.41 23.07
CA ASP A 227 -6.97 24.48 23.17
C ASP A 227 -5.77 24.01 24.02
N LEU A 228 -6.03 23.32 25.14
CA LEU A 228 -4.99 22.70 25.96
C LEU A 228 -4.17 21.68 25.16
N PHE A 229 -4.83 20.86 24.34
CA PHE A 229 -4.15 19.88 23.48
C PHE A 229 -3.13 20.55 22.57
N PHE A 230 -3.50 21.61 21.84
CA PHE A 230 -2.57 22.27 20.92
C PHE A 230 -1.43 23.03 21.63
N ARG A 231 -1.70 23.61 22.81
CA ARG A 231 -0.68 24.35 23.57
C ARG A 231 0.36 23.44 24.20
N ASN A 232 -0.06 22.27 24.66
CA ASN A 232 0.77 21.38 25.46
C ASN A 232 1.22 20.12 24.70
N TRP A 233 0.87 19.98 23.42
CA TRP A 233 1.39 18.90 22.60
C TRP A 233 2.92 19.01 22.47
N SER A 234 3.65 17.98 22.92
CA SER A 234 5.10 17.97 22.84
C SER A 234 5.58 17.28 21.57
N PHE A 235 6.50 17.93 20.84
CA PHE A 235 7.24 17.31 19.74
C PHE A 235 8.19 16.18 20.21
N THR A 236 8.39 16.02 21.53
CA THR A 236 9.21 14.92 22.09
C THR A 236 8.43 13.62 22.29
N LEU A 237 7.13 13.57 21.95
CA LEU A 237 6.35 12.33 22.04
C LEU A 237 6.86 11.33 20.99
N GLN A 238 7.40 10.21 21.47
CA GLN A 238 7.94 9.14 20.63
C GLN A 238 6.89 8.07 20.42
N TYR A 239 6.07 8.21 19.37
CA TYR A 239 5.21 7.16 18.84
C TYR A 239 5.66 6.81 17.41
N THR A 240 5.27 5.64 16.91
CA THR A 240 5.69 5.16 15.58
C THR A 240 5.05 6.01 14.47
N ASN A 241 5.87 6.79 13.78
CA ASN A 241 5.49 7.70 12.69
C ASN A 241 5.83 7.10 11.32
N MET A 242 5.40 5.87 11.06
CA MET A 242 5.58 5.20 9.78
C MET A 242 4.52 4.13 9.57
N TYR A 243 4.41 3.59 8.35
CA TYR A 243 3.57 2.42 8.12
C TYR A 243 4.11 1.19 8.81
N THR A 244 3.22 0.51 9.54
CA THR A 244 3.50 -0.77 10.17
C THR A 244 2.71 -1.86 9.46
N GLN A 245 3.38 -2.96 9.12
CA GLN A 245 2.72 -4.11 8.52
C GLN A 245 1.72 -4.72 9.51
N ILE A 246 0.54 -5.13 9.05
CA ILE A 246 -0.37 -5.91 9.90
C ILE A 246 0.32 -7.18 10.41
N GLY A 247 0.15 -7.45 11.71
CA GLY A 247 0.86 -8.50 12.44
C GLY A 247 2.13 -8.02 13.15
N TRP A 248 2.56 -6.77 12.93
CA TRP A 248 3.62 -6.10 13.69
C TRP A 248 3.07 -5.18 14.77
N THR A 249 3.92 -4.93 15.76
CA THR A 249 3.66 -4.03 16.88
C THR A 249 4.21 -2.65 16.55
N ALA A 250 3.43 -1.61 16.81
CA ALA A 250 3.84 -0.22 16.75
C ALA A 250 3.52 0.49 18.05
N ASP A 251 4.33 1.46 18.44
CA ASP A 251 4.05 2.33 19.57
C ASP A 251 2.99 3.35 19.14
N LEU A 252 1.76 3.20 19.64
CA LEU A 252 0.63 4.07 19.34
C LEU A 252 0.25 4.90 20.58
N VAL A 253 -0.28 6.10 20.34
CA VAL A 253 -0.96 6.89 21.36
C VAL A 253 -2.28 6.18 21.70
N THR A 254 -2.33 5.65 22.91
CA THR A 254 -3.47 4.86 23.44
C THR A 254 -4.28 5.62 24.49
N GLY A 255 -3.84 6.83 24.84
CA GLY A 255 -4.59 7.74 25.70
C GLY A 255 -4.13 9.18 25.53
N ILE A 256 -5.09 10.10 25.59
CA ILE A 256 -4.87 11.54 25.66
C ILE A 256 -5.88 12.09 26.65
N ARG A 257 -5.39 12.71 27.71
CA ARG A 257 -6.27 13.24 28.77
C ARG A 257 -5.73 14.51 29.41
N ALA A 258 -6.63 15.31 29.95
CA ALA A 258 -6.31 16.53 30.66
C ALA A 258 -6.27 16.27 32.18
N GLU A 259 -5.08 16.19 32.79
CA GLU A 259 -4.91 15.97 34.24
C GLU A 259 -4.61 17.28 34.97
N GLU A 260 -5.17 17.48 36.17
CA GLU A 260 -4.88 18.65 37.00
C GLU A 260 -3.46 18.58 37.58
N LEU A 261 -2.62 19.58 37.26
CA LEU A 261 -1.27 19.74 37.80
C LEU A 261 -1.25 20.35 39.20
N THR A 262 -2.23 21.20 39.51
CA THR A 262 -2.25 21.99 40.75
C THR A 262 -3.69 22.20 41.25
N PRO A 263 -3.89 22.38 42.57
CA PRO A 263 -5.22 22.69 43.14
C PRO A 263 -5.86 23.98 42.63
N SER A 264 -5.10 24.84 41.92
CA SER A 264 -5.61 26.05 41.27
C SER A 264 -6.33 25.79 39.93
N GLY A 265 -6.48 24.52 39.51
CA GLY A 265 -7.21 24.13 38.31
C GLY A 265 -6.40 24.20 37.00
N LEU A 266 -5.06 24.33 37.08
CA LEU A 266 -4.20 24.26 35.90
C LEU A 266 -4.11 22.80 35.44
N LYS A 267 -4.51 22.52 34.19
CA LYS A 267 -4.43 21.18 33.59
C LYS A 267 -3.16 21.02 32.73
N ASN A 268 -2.62 19.80 32.65
CA ASN A 268 -1.66 19.38 31.63
C ASN A 268 -2.29 18.37 30.68
N LEU A 269 -1.70 18.25 29.50
CA LEU A 269 -1.96 17.14 28.60
C LEU A 269 -1.07 15.96 28.99
N VAL A 270 -1.69 14.81 29.24
CA VAL A 270 -1.00 13.54 29.46
C VAL A 270 -1.30 12.62 28.28
N CYS A 271 -0.25 12.18 27.60
CA CYS A 271 -0.32 11.24 26.49
C CYS A 271 0.24 9.88 26.92
N ASP A 272 -0.53 8.82 26.76
CA ASP A 272 -0.08 7.45 26.99
C ASP A 272 0.29 6.81 25.65
N ILE A 273 1.52 6.30 25.56
CA ILE A 273 2.02 5.56 24.40
C ILE A 273 2.22 4.11 24.83
N LYS A 274 1.73 3.18 24.02
CA LYS A 274 1.89 1.75 24.27
C LYS A 274 2.16 1.00 22.97
N PRO A 275 2.89 -0.12 23.03
CA PRO A 275 2.95 -1.06 21.94
C PRO A 275 1.55 -1.63 21.67
N VAL A 276 1.14 -1.59 20.41
CA VAL A 276 -0.13 -2.15 19.91
C VAL A 276 0.15 -2.98 18.67
N THR A 277 -0.35 -4.21 18.65
CA THR A 277 -0.33 -5.11 17.51
C THR A 277 -1.71 -5.16 16.88
N VAL A 278 -1.78 -4.85 15.59
CA VAL A 278 -3.01 -4.99 14.81
C VAL A 278 -2.86 -6.19 13.88
N SER A 279 -3.77 -7.15 13.99
CA SER A 279 -3.86 -8.31 13.09
C SER A 279 -5.19 -8.32 12.35
N VAL A 280 -5.32 -9.13 11.29
CA VAL A 280 -6.56 -9.26 10.50
C VAL A 280 -7.07 -10.69 10.55
N ARG A 281 -8.39 -10.84 10.63
CA ARG A 281 -9.08 -12.12 10.46
C ARG A 281 -10.34 -11.94 9.62
N ASN A 282 -10.84 -13.03 9.05
CA ASN A 282 -12.13 -13.07 8.34
C ASN A 282 -12.26 -12.02 7.23
N GLN A 283 -11.20 -11.79 6.44
CA GLN A 283 -11.34 -10.99 5.22
C GLN A 283 -12.13 -11.76 4.17
N ILE A 284 -13.07 -11.04 3.59
CA ILE A 284 -14.01 -11.50 2.58
C ILE A 284 -14.03 -10.42 1.50
N ILE A 285 -13.90 -10.86 0.25
CA ILE A 285 -14.21 -10.01 -0.90
C ILE A 285 -15.72 -10.12 -1.13
N GLU A 286 -16.43 -9.02 -0.98
CA GLU A 286 -17.89 -8.98 -1.17
C GLU A 286 -18.26 -8.79 -2.64
N ALA A 287 -17.52 -7.94 -3.33
CA ALA A 287 -17.75 -7.63 -4.73
C ALA A 287 -16.43 -7.39 -5.45
N VAL A 288 -16.43 -7.73 -6.74
CA VAL A 288 -15.32 -7.48 -7.67
C VAL A 288 -15.90 -6.92 -8.95
N THR A 289 -15.41 -5.76 -9.38
CA THR A 289 -15.86 -5.07 -10.59
C THR A 289 -14.66 -4.72 -11.44
N ALA A 290 -14.71 -5.06 -12.73
CA ALA A 290 -13.70 -4.66 -13.71
C ALA A 290 -14.25 -3.48 -14.52
N ASN A 291 -13.55 -2.35 -14.50
CA ASN A 291 -13.91 -1.16 -15.26
C ASN A 291 -12.92 -1.01 -16.42
N MET A 292 -13.29 -1.56 -17.58
CA MET A 292 -12.43 -1.58 -18.76
C MET A 292 -12.71 -0.36 -19.63
N CYS A 293 -11.76 0.56 -19.69
CA CYS A 293 -11.81 1.69 -20.61
C CYS A 293 -11.48 1.22 -22.02
N GLY A 294 -12.15 1.76 -23.03
CA GLY A 294 -11.88 1.40 -24.41
C GLY A 294 -12.52 2.36 -25.40
N TYR A 295 -12.22 2.14 -26.67
CA TYR A 295 -12.76 2.93 -27.78
C TYR A 295 -13.11 2.06 -28.97
N LYS A 296 -13.88 2.64 -29.89
CA LYS A 296 -14.19 2.03 -31.19
C LYS A 296 -13.15 2.44 -32.22
N ALA A 297 -12.77 1.49 -33.07
CA ALA A 297 -11.83 1.72 -34.14
C ALA A 297 -12.57 1.84 -35.48
N SER A 298 -12.00 2.56 -36.43
CA SER A 298 -12.55 2.58 -37.79
C SER A 298 -12.40 1.21 -38.45
N GLU A 299 -13.33 0.86 -39.35
CA GLU A 299 -13.26 -0.40 -40.09
C GLU A 299 -11.95 -0.53 -40.90
N SER A 300 -11.40 0.59 -41.39
CA SER A 300 -10.10 0.59 -42.07
C SER A 300 -8.94 0.24 -41.13
N CYS A 301 -8.97 0.68 -39.87
CA CYS A 301 -8.00 0.30 -38.85
C CYS A 301 -8.12 -1.19 -38.50
N LEU A 302 -9.33 -1.66 -38.20
CA LEU A 302 -9.60 -3.06 -37.87
C LEU A 302 -9.13 -4.01 -38.98
N ASN A 303 -9.39 -3.68 -40.24
CA ASN A 303 -8.92 -4.49 -41.37
C ASN A 303 -7.40 -4.54 -41.49
N ARG A 304 -6.68 -3.46 -41.19
CA ARG A 304 -5.21 -3.46 -41.15
C ARG A 304 -4.67 -4.33 -40.02
N VAL A 305 -5.27 -4.24 -38.83
CA VAL A 305 -4.87 -5.09 -37.69
C VAL A 305 -5.15 -6.57 -38.00
N ARG A 306 -6.31 -6.90 -38.61
CA ARG A 306 -6.61 -8.26 -39.08
C ARG A 306 -5.56 -8.77 -40.06
N GLN A 307 -5.20 -7.97 -41.07
CA GLN A 307 -4.15 -8.32 -42.04
C GLN A 307 -2.79 -8.55 -41.37
N PHE A 308 -2.43 -7.73 -40.39
CA PHE A 308 -1.17 -7.88 -39.66
C PHE A 308 -1.08 -9.24 -38.94
N TYR A 309 -2.16 -9.67 -38.29
CA TYR A 309 -2.22 -10.94 -37.54
C TYR A 309 -2.61 -12.16 -38.38
N GLN A 310 -2.84 -12.03 -39.69
CA GLN A 310 -3.03 -13.18 -40.58
C GLN A 310 -1.78 -14.06 -40.68
N SER A 311 -0.60 -13.46 -40.55
CA SER A 311 0.70 -14.15 -40.70
C SER A 311 1.56 -14.12 -39.42
N ARG A 312 1.04 -13.52 -38.34
CA ARG A 312 1.79 -13.31 -37.09
C ARG A 312 0.97 -13.79 -35.91
N LEU A 313 1.64 -14.47 -34.98
CA LEU A 313 1.03 -14.82 -33.70
C LEU A 313 0.81 -13.54 -32.87
N PHE A 314 -0.30 -13.50 -32.14
CA PHE A 314 -0.48 -12.51 -31.10
C PHE A 314 0.50 -12.81 -29.96
N VAL A 315 1.23 -11.79 -29.53
CA VAL A 315 2.18 -11.86 -28.43
C VAL A 315 1.81 -10.77 -27.45
N VAL A 316 1.74 -11.13 -26.16
CA VAL A 316 1.59 -10.15 -25.08
C VAL A 316 3.00 -9.75 -24.64
N PRO A 317 3.43 -8.49 -24.87
CA PRO A 317 4.65 -7.99 -24.27
C PRO A 317 4.43 -7.86 -22.77
N ALA A 318 5.16 -8.63 -21.97
CA ALA A 318 5.01 -8.69 -20.52
C ALA A 318 6.38 -8.57 -19.85
N GLN A 319 6.41 -7.89 -18.72
CA GLN A 319 7.52 -7.90 -17.78
C GLN A 319 7.08 -8.62 -16.49
N ARG A 320 8.05 -9.26 -15.84
CA ARG A 320 7.86 -9.93 -14.55
C ARG A 320 9.18 -9.87 -13.79
N ILE A 321 9.10 -10.02 -12.47
CA ILE A 321 10.30 -10.26 -11.66
C ILE A 321 10.61 -11.75 -11.56
N GLU A 322 11.89 -12.06 -11.40
CA GLU A 322 12.39 -13.37 -10.99
C GLU A 322 13.20 -13.20 -9.70
N SER A 323 12.72 -13.80 -8.61
CA SER A 323 13.30 -13.64 -7.28
C SER A 323 14.34 -14.73 -6.98
N TRP A 324 15.51 -14.32 -6.48
CA TRP A 324 16.58 -15.21 -6.03
C TRP A 324 16.92 -14.90 -4.57
N VAL A 325 16.87 -15.92 -3.72
CA VAL A 325 17.21 -15.76 -2.30
C VAL A 325 18.71 -15.91 -2.10
N PHE A 326 19.29 -15.07 -1.23
CA PHE A 326 20.69 -15.21 -0.84
C PHE A 326 20.97 -16.60 -0.24
N PRO A 327 22.09 -17.24 -0.58
CA PRO A 327 22.44 -18.58 -0.06
C PRO A 327 22.57 -18.67 1.46
N SER A 328 22.83 -17.56 2.14
CA SER A 328 23.07 -17.48 3.58
C SER A 328 22.34 -16.29 4.18
N ALA A 329 21.77 -16.47 5.37
CA ALA A 329 21.24 -15.36 6.17
C ALA A 329 22.39 -14.43 6.61
N ALA A 330 22.06 -13.16 6.84
CA ALA A 330 23.01 -12.20 7.40
C ALA A 330 23.35 -12.55 8.87
N SER A 331 24.59 -12.26 9.26
CA SER A 331 25.04 -12.33 10.65
C SER A 331 25.23 -10.92 11.22
N SER A 332 25.54 -10.81 12.51
CA SER A 332 25.93 -9.51 13.10
C SER A 332 27.19 -8.90 12.48
N ALA A 333 28.01 -9.71 11.79
CA ALA A 333 29.17 -9.26 11.02
C ALA A 333 28.82 -8.90 9.56
N GLY A 334 27.54 -8.92 9.19
CA GLY A 334 27.06 -8.68 7.83
C GLY A 334 26.90 -9.97 7.01
N ILE A 335 26.83 -9.80 5.68
CA ILE A 335 26.68 -10.85 4.68
C ILE A 335 27.73 -10.67 3.58
N LYS A 336 28.44 -11.76 3.23
CA LYS A 336 29.31 -11.81 2.06
C LYS A 336 29.05 -13.12 1.32
N THR A 337 28.40 -13.03 0.17
CA THR A 337 27.99 -14.19 -0.62
C THR A 337 28.24 -13.98 -2.10
N THR A 338 28.33 -15.07 -2.84
CA THR A 338 28.47 -15.08 -4.30
C THR A 338 27.49 -16.10 -4.86
N GLN A 339 26.72 -15.70 -5.86
CA GLN A 339 25.74 -16.54 -6.51
C GLN A 339 25.84 -16.35 -8.03
N ASN A 340 25.77 -17.45 -8.77
CA ASN A 340 25.70 -17.43 -10.23
C ASN A 340 24.23 -17.43 -10.63
N ILE A 341 23.75 -16.33 -11.21
CA ILE A 341 22.37 -16.17 -11.66
C ILE A 341 22.38 -16.06 -13.19
N PRO A 342 21.70 -16.96 -13.93
CA PRO A 342 21.58 -16.83 -15.37
C PRO A 342 20.67 -15.64 -15.69
N LEU A 343 21.17 -14.70 -16.49
CA LEU A 343 20.41 -13.53 -16.93
C LEU A 343 19.87 -13.77 -18.34
N SER A 344 18.57 -13.61 -18.54
CA SER A 344 17.91 -13.68 -19.84
C SER A 344 16.96 -12.49 -19.98
N HIS A 345 17.29 -11.55 -20.87
CA HIS A 345 16.46 -10.37 -21.16
C HIS A 345 16.12 -9.50 -19.92
N VAL A 346 17.09 -9.32 -19.03
CA VAL A 346 16.93 -8.55 -17.79
C VAL A 346 17.17 -7.06 -18.06
N THR A 347 16.24 -6.21 -17.63
CA THR A 347 16.37 -4.75 -17.70
C THR A 347 16.94 -4.16 -16.42
N ASP A 348 16.52 -4.69 -15.26
CA ASP A 348 16.79 -4.10 -13.95
C ASP A 348 17.06 -5.19 -12.90
N MET A 349 17.76 -4.80 -11.83
CA MET A 349 18.00 -5.64 -10.65
C MET A 349 17.65 -4.88 -9.38
N CYS A 350 16.92 -5.52 -8.47
CA CYS A 350 16.60 -4.98 -7.15
C CYS A 350 17.14 -5.93 -6.07
N LEU A 351 17.74 -5.38 -5.02
CA LEU A 351 18.10 -6.12 -3.82
C LEU A 351 17.17 -5.71 -2.68
N LEU A 352 16.51 -6.71 -2.09
CA LEU A 352 15.66 -6.53 -0.92
C LEU A 352 16.29 -7.21 0.29
N PHE A 353 16.20 -6.54 1.44
CA PHE A 353 16.71 -7.03 2.72
C PHE A 353 15.57 -7.13 3.74
N PRO A 354 14.58 -8.02 3.53
CA PRO A 354 13.53 -8.23 4.53
C PRO A 354 14.15 -8.75 5.83
N LYS A 355 13.79 -8.10 6.95
CA LYS A 355 14.22 -8.50 8.29
C LYS A 355 13.53 -9.77 8.79
N ASP A 356 12.32 -10.03 8.28
CA ASP A 356 11.48 -11.18 8.63
C ASP A 356 10.52 -11.47 7.46
N ALA A 357 10.04 -12.70 7.32
CA ALA A 357 9.08 -13.11 6.29
C ALA A 357 7.74 -12.34 6.32
N ARG A 358 7.44 -11.68 7.44
CA ARG A 358 6.25 -10.82 7.59
C ARG A 358 6.43 -9.42 7.02
N HIS A 359 7.63 -8.98 6.66
CA HIS A 359 7.83 -7.70 5.95
C HIS A 359 7.54 -7.91 4.48
N VAL A 360 6.37 -7.42 4.04
CA VAL A 360 5.86 -7.67 2.70
C VAL A 360 5.91 -6.39 1.85
N THR A 361 5.49 -5.26 2.43
CA THR A 361 5.45 -3.95 1.77
C THR A 361 6.07 -2.84 2.62
N CYS A 362 6.24 -3.07 3.93
CA CYS A 362 7.01 -2.22 4.82
C CYS A 362 8.42 -2.79 5.00
N TYR A 363 9.43 -2.18 4.38
CA TYR A 363 10.83 -2.59 4.52
C TYR A 363 11.61 -1.51 5.28
N GLU A 364 12.39 -1.92 6.27
CA GLU A 364 13.30 -1.05 7.01
C GLU A 364 14.64 -0.91 6.25
N ASN A 365 15.35 0.19 6.47
CA ASN A 365 16.74 0.29 6.04
C ASN A 365 17.57 -0.81 6.74
N PRO A 366 18.36 -1.62 6.00
CA PRO A 366 19.15 -2.68 6.61
C PRO A 366 20.31 -2.19 7.49
N CYS A 367 20.63 -0.89 7.48
CA CYS A 367 21.69 -0.27 8.27
C CYS A 367 23.07 -0.93 8.08
N TYR A 368 23.40 -1.32 6.84
CA TYR A 368 24.65 -1.96 6.51
C TYR A 368 25.76 -0.96 6.20
N PHE A 369 26.94 -1.24 6.73
CA PHE A 369 28.20 -0.60 6.34
C PHE A 369 28.88 -1.39 5.22
N ASP A 370 29.67 -0.69 4.41
CA ASP A 370 30.47 -1.29 3.32
C ASP A 370 29.67 -2.14 2.31
N MET A 371 28.44 -1.73 2.01
CA MET A 371 27.60 -2.36 1.00
C MET A 371 28.19 -2.16 -0.40
N GLN A 372 28.45 -3.26 -1.09
CA GLN A 372 28.93 -3.27 -2.48
C GLN A 372 28.52 -4.57 -3.17
N ILE A 373 28.01 -4.45 -4.39
CA ILE A 373 27.65 -5.58 -5.26
C ILE A 373 28.73 -5.71 -6.32
N ASN A 374 29.25 -6.91 -6.57
CA ASN A 374 30.11 -7.16 -7.73
C ASN A 374 29.33 -7.97 -8.78
N THR A 375 29.20 -7.43 -9.99
CA THR A 375 28.62 -8.13 -11.13
C THR A 375 29.60 -8.07 -12.30
N MET A 376 29.91 -9.22 -12.91
CA MET A 376 30.80 -9.31 -14.08
C MET A 376 32.13 -8.53 -13.93
N ASN A 377 32.78 -8.65 -12.75
CA ASN A 377 34.01 -7.93 -12.36
C ASN A 377 33.87 -6.40 -12.28
N ARG A 378 32.66 -5.88 -12.14
CA ARG A 378 32.39 -4.46 -11.87
C ARG A 378 31.71 -4.33 -10.52
N ASN A 379 32.12 -3.32 -9.77
CA ASN A 379 31.51 -2.99 -8.49
C ASN A 379 30.39 -1.98 -8.69
N PHE A 380 29.29 -2.18 -7.97
CA PHE A 380 28.15 -1.29 -7.93
C PHE A 380 27.76 -1.09 -6.46
N PRO A 381 27.88 0.13 -5.93
CA PRO A 381 28.69 1.26 -6.44
C PRO A 381 30.20 0.97 -6.55
N ASP A 382 30.96 1.84 -7.23
CA ASP A 382 32.42 1.72 -7.40
C ASP A 382 33.18 1.65 -6.06
N PHE A 383 32.71 2.37 -5.05
CA PHE A 383 33.23 2.38 -3.69
C PHE A 383 32.20 1.84 -2.71
N PRO A 384 32.59 1.07 -1.68
CA PRO A 384 31.67 0.59 -0.66
C PRO A 384 30.89 1.74 -0.03
N MET A 385 29.58 1.56 0.15
CA MET A 385 28.71 2.59 0.71
C MET A 385 28.02 2.13 1.98
N ASN A 386 27.77 3.07 2.89
CA ASN A 386 26.94 2.86 4.07
C ASN A 386 25.49 3.24 3.73
N THR A 387 24.53 2.37 4.06
CA THR A 387 23.10 2.60 3.78
C THR A 387 22.50 3.73 4.63
N LEU A 388 23.23 4.22 5.63
CA LEU A 388 22.86 5.38 6.45
C LEU A 388 23.37 6.72 5.90
N ASN A 389 24.24 6.71 4.89
CA ASN A 389 24.86 7.94 4.38
C ASN A 389 24.00 8.59 3.27
N GLU A 390 24.06 9.91 3.17
CA GLU A 390 23.40 10.73 2.13
C GLU A 390 23.67 10.22 0.69
N GLN A 391 24.87 9.70 0.44
CA GLN A 391 25.24 9.16 -0.88
C GLN A 391 24.40 7.95 -1.27
N PHE A 392 24.03 7.09 -0.32
CA PHE A 392 23.18 5.93 -0.59
C PHE A 392 21.76 6.37 -0.97
N PHE A 393 21.20 7.33 -0.24
CA PHE A 393 19.90 7.93 -0.55
C PHE A 393 19.91 8.62 -1.91
N THR A 394 20.96 9.39 -2.19
CA THR A 394 21.18 10.01 -3.51
C THR A 394 21.26 8.97 -4.61
N MET A 395 21.94 7.84 -4.39
CA MET A 395 22.02 6.78 -5.39
C MET A 395 20.68 6.08 -5.59
N GLN A 396 19.88 5.86 -4.54
CA GLN A 396 18.53 5.31 -4.69
C GLN A 396 17.58 6.27 -5.40
N LEU A 397 17.74 7.58 -5.17
CA LEU A 397 17.05 8.63 -5.91
C LEU A 397 17.46 8.64 -7.40
N GLN A 398 18.76 8.51 -7.68
CA GLN A 398 19.33 8.52 -9.04
C GLN A 398 19.09 7.22 -9.81
N ALA A 399 18.97 6.09 -9.12
CA ALA A 399 18.66 4.78 -9.71
C ALA A 399 17.23 4.71 -10.29
N ASN A 400 16.39 5.73 -10.07
CA ASN A 400 15.03 5.84 -10.62
C ASN A 400 14.96 6.54 -12.00
N ASN A 401 16.04 6.53 -12.79
CA ASN A 401 16.26 7.13 -14.12
C ASN A 401 16.90 8.53 -14.19
N LEU A 402 17.75 8.63 -15.22
CA LEU A 402 18.75 9.64 -15.59
C LEU A 402 18.27 11.09 -15.81
N ASP A 403 17.02 11.43 -15.56
CA ASP A 403 16.47 12.75 -15.89
C ASP A 403 16.27 13.68 -14.67
N ASN A 404 16.63 13.26 -13.45
CA ASN A 404 16.45 14.04 -12.20
C ASN A 404 14.98 14.50 -11.94
N ILE A 405 13.98 13.84 -12.53
CA ILE A 405 12.56 14.22 -12.39
C ILE A 405 11.89 13.51 -11.20
N PHE A 406 12.51 12.47 -10.65
CA PHE A 406 11.89 11.60 -9.65
C PHE A 406 12.23 12.06 -8.22
N GLU A 407 11.21 12.51 -7.49
CA GLU A 407 11.27 12.79 -6.04
C GLU A 407 11.03 11.47 -5.29
N ALA A 408 11.93 11.04 -4.39
CA ALA A 408 11.61 9.93 -3.49
C ALA A 408 10.34 10.23 -2.71
N CYS A 409 9.59 9.19 -2.36
CA CYS A 409 8.53 9.36 -1.39
C CYS A 409 9.18 9.52 0.00
N ASP A 410 8.80 10.56 0.74
CA ASP A 410 9.24 10.84 2.12
C ASP A 410 9.08 9.60 3.03
N GLU A 411 8.19 8.66 2.70
CA GLU A 411 8.07 7.37 3.40
C GLU A 411 9.40 6.59 3.48
N TYR A 412 10.22 6.66 2.44
CA TYR A 412 11.54 6.01 2.42
C TYR A 412 12.59 6.82 3.20
N GLU A 413 12.39 8.14 3.32
CA GLU A 413 13.23 9.02 4.13
C GLU A 413 12.87 8.92 5.63
N ASP A 414 11.59 8.72 5.95
CA ASP A 414 11.03 8.62 7.29
C ASP A 414 11.18 7.21 7.91
N SER A 415 11.50 6.18 7.12
CA SER A 415 11.73 4.80 7.59
C SER A 415 13.14 4.57 8.18
N LEU A 416 13.82 5.65 8.55
CA LEU A 416 15.18 5.69 9.11
C LEU A 416 15.23 5.88 10.63
#